data_AF-A0A1N6JIM8-F1
#
_entry.id   AF-A0A1N6JIM8-F1
#
_cell.length_a   1.000
_cell.length_b   1.000
_cell.length_c   1.000
_cell.angle_alpha   90.00
_cell.angle_beta   90.00
_cell.angle_gamma   90.00
#
_symmetry.space_group_name_H-M   'P 1'
#
loop_
_entity.id
_entity.type
_entity.pdbx_description
1 polymer ?
#
loop_
_entity_poly.entity_id
_entity_poly.type
_entity_poly.pdbx_seq_one_letter_code
_entity_poly.pdbx_strand_id
1 'polypeptide(L)'
;MATERQIQETVASFLSGMFFYVNSGKTPQVMRVMTAELQATAHLVLDGGLSERELVDSLLRPIEAKMIARFGSSESSKLFDKLAEVFKGLIKAGEVHSLALE
;
A
#
# COMPACT_ATOMS: atom_id res chain seq x y z
N MET A 1 12.61 -12.14 5.71
CA MET A 1 12.22 -12.10 4.29
C MET A 1 10.76 -12.53 4.20
N ALA A 2 9.89 -11.65 3.71
CA ALA A 2 8.51 -12.02 3.40
C ALA A 2 8.51 -13.07 2.28
N THR A 3 7.66 -14.08 2.41
CA THR A 3 7.48 -15.11 1.39
C THR A 3 6.72 -14.53 0.19
N GLU A 4 6.96 -15.07 -1.01
CA GLU A 4 6.25 -14.62 -2.22
C GLU A 4 4.72 -14.71 -2.08
N ARG A 5 4.24 -15.69 -1.31
CA ARG A 5 2.83 -15.81 -0.94
C ARG A 5 2.33 -14.60 -0.14
N GLN A 6 3.07 -14.15 0.87
CA GLN A 6 2.72 -12.98 1.68
C GLN A 6 2.71 -11.70 0.83
N ILE A 7 3.60 -11.59 -0.15
CA ILE A 7 3.63 -10.48 -1.11
C ILE A 7 2.35 -10.50 -1.96
N GLN A 8 1.98 -11.65 -2.53
CA GLN A 8 0.77 -11.76 -3.35
C GLN A 8 -0.53 -11.51 -2.57
N GLU A 9 -0.64 -12.05 -1.35
CA GLU A 9 -1.78 -11.80 -0.46
C GLU A 9 -1.88 -10.31 -0.10
N THR A 10 -0.74 -9.66 0.17
CA THR A 10 -0.68 -8.21 0.37
C THR A 10 -1.18 -7.44 -0.85
N VAL A 11 -0.67 -7.75 -2.05
CA VAL A 11 -1.14 -7.10 -3.30
C VAL A 11 -2.65 -7.26 -3.47
N ALA A 12 -3.20 -8.44 -3.18
CA ALA A 12 -4.64 -8.69 -3.28
C ALA A 12 -5.46 -7.85 -2.28
N SER A 13 -5.02 -7.77 -1.01
CA SER A 13 -5.66 -6.95 0.02
C SER A 13 -5.64 -5.47 -0.35
N PHE A 14 -4.50 -4.97 -0.85
CA PHE A 14 -4.36 -3.60 -1.32
C PHE A 14 -5.35 -3.28 -2.45
N LEU A 15 -5.43 -4.14 -3.45
CA LEU A 15 -6.36 -3.94 -4.57
C LEU A 15 -7.82 -4.00 -4.13
N SER A 16 -8.16 -4.89 -3.20
CA SER A 16 -9.49 -4.99 -2.63
C SER A 16 -9.89 -3.68 -1.92
N GLY A 17 -9.01 -3.14 -1.07
CA GLY A 17 -9.24 -1.86 -0.38
C GLY A 17 -9.38 -0.69 -1.35
N MET A 18 -8.57 -0.67 -2.41
CA MET A 18 -8.64 0.36 -3.45
C MET A 18 -9.91 0.27 -4.29
N PHE A 19 -10.33 -0.95 -4.65
CA PHE A 19 -11.58 -1.16 -5.38
C PHE A 19 -12.79 -0.81 -4.53
N PHE A 20 -12.77 -1.17 -3.25
CA PHE A 20 -13.79 -0.75 -2.29
C PHE A 20 -13.83 0.78 -2.19
N TYR A 21 -12.68 1.46 -2.06
CA TYR A 21 -12.64 2.92 -2.01
C TYR A 21 -13.22 3.61 -3.26
N VAL A 22 -12.92 3.08 -4.45
CA VAL A 22 -13.47 3.62 -5.71
C VAL A 22 -14.98 3.39 -5.79
N ASN A 23 -15.47 2.23 -5.38
CA ASN A 23 -16.87 1.83 -5.53
C ASN A 23 -17.80 2.37 -4.42
N SER A 24 -17.30 2.55 -3.20
CA SER A 24 -18.11 2.92 -2.01
C SER A 24 -18.32 4.42 -1.83
N GLY A 25 -17.85 5.23 -2.78
CA GLY A 25 -17.85 6.68 -2.69
C GLY A 25 -16.63 7.20 -1.90
N LYS A 26 -15.99 8.23 -2.45
CA LYS A 26 -14.74 8.85 -1.96
C LYS A 26 -14.98 9.70 -0.69
N THR A 27 -15.67 9.14 0.31
CA THR A 27 -16.00 9.82 1.56
C THR A 27 -14.81 9.84 2.52
N PRO A 28 -14.74 10.81 3.46
CA PRO A 28 -13.68 10.84 4.46
C PRO A 28 -13.60 9.58 5.33
N GLN A 29 -14.74 8.93 5.59
CA GLN A 29 -14.78 7.69 6.39
C GLN A 29 -14.18 6.51 5.63
N VAL A 30 -14.58 6.33 4.37
CA VAL A 30 -14.03 5.27 3.50
C VAL A 30 -12.54 5.50 3.27
N MET A 31 -12.11 6.75 3.14
CA MET A 31 -10.69 7.10 3.04
C MET A 31 -9.90 6.70 4.29
N ARG A 32 -10.42 6.97 5.50
CA ARG A 32 -9.75 6.59 6.76
C ARG A 32 -9.64 5.08 6.91
N VAL A 33 -10.70 4.34 6.62
CA VAL A 33 -10.70 2.86 6.68
C VAL A 33 -9.70 2.30 5.68
N MET A 34 -9.73 2.78 4.43
CA MET A 34 -8.76 2.38 3.41
C MET A 34 -7.32 2.65 3.89
N THR A 35 -7.00 3.88 4.33
CA THR A 35 -5.66 4.21 4.81
C THR A 35 -5.21 3.29 5.96
N ALA A 36 -6.08 3.00 6.94
CA ALA A 36 -5.75 2.11 8.04
C ALA A 36 -5.43 0.68 7.58
N GLU A 37 -6.23 0.13 6.65
CA GLU A 37 -6.00 -1.20 6.06
C GLU A 37 -4.68 -1.27 5.29
N LEU A 38 -4.39 -0.23 4.48
CA LEU A 38 -3.12 -0.15 3.75
C LEU A 38 -1.93 -0.04 4.72
N GLN A 39 -2.07 0.73 5.80
CA GLN A 39 -1.04 0.86 6.83
C GLN A 39 -0.78 -0.45 7.59
N ALA A 40 -1.83 -1.16 7.98
CA ALA A 40 -1.70 -2.45 8.66
C ALA A 40 -1.01 -3.49 7.75
N THR A 41 -1.42 -3.55 6.48
CA THR A 41 -0.86 -4.51 5.52
C THR A 41 0.60 -4.17 5.17
N ALA A 42 0.94 -2.90 5.04
CA ALA A 42 2.32 -2.46 4.81
C ALA A 42 3.25 -2.72 6.01
N HIS A 43 2.79 -2.52 7.25
CA HIS A 43 3.56 -2.90 8.44
C HIS A 43 3.88 -4.39 8.47
N LEU A 44 2.91 -5.25 8.15
CA LEU A 44 3.12 -6.71 8.09
C LEU A 44 4.23 -7.11 7.09
N VAL A 45 4.40 -6.34 6.02
CA VAL A 45 5.44 -6.56 5.00
C VAL A 45 6.79 -5.99 5.43
N LEU A 46 6.80 -4.81 6.03
CA LEU A 46 8.02 -4.17 6.56
C LEU A 46 8.63 -4.97 7.72
N ASP A 47 7.80 -5.47 8.64
CA ASP A 47 8.21 -6.39 9.72
C ASP A 47 8.77 -7.71 9.16
N GLY A 48 8.39 -8.08 7.93
CA GLY A 48 8.94 -9.20 7.18
C GLY A 48 10.39 -8.98 6.69
N GLY A 49 10.95 -7.79 6.91
CA GLY A 49 12.33 -7.43 6.57
C GLY A 49 12.55 -7.10 5.09
N LEU A 50 11.51 -6.61 4.39
CA LEU A 50 11.66 -6.11 3.02
C LEU A 50 12.24 -4.69 3.05
N SER A 51 13.27 -4.47 2.24
CA SER A 51 13.80 -3.12 2.01
C SER A 51 12.79 -2.24 1.27
N GLU A 52 12.92 -0.92 1.38
CA GLU A 52 12.08 0.04 0.66
C GLU A 52 12.04 -0.26 -0.84
N ARG A 53 13.19 -0.58 -1.45
CA ARG A 53 13.26 -0.92 -2.88
C ARG A 53 12.48 -2.18 -3.21
N GLU A 54 12.61 -3.24 -2.42
CA GLU A 54 11.87 -4.48 -2.64
C GLU A 54 10.37 -4.28 -2.45
N LEU A 55 9.96 -3.38 -1.56
CA LEU A 55 8.58 -2.99 -1.37
C LEU A 55 8.03 -2.26 -2.60
N VAL A 56 8.79 -1.33 -3.19
CA VAL A 56 8.37 -0.66 -4.44
C VAL A 56 8.22 -1.66 -5.59
N ASP A 57 9.24 -2.49 -5.79
CA ASP A 57 9.29 -3.40 -6.94
C ASP A 57 8.28 -4.56 -6.79
N SER A 58 8.09 -5.09 -5.58
CA SER A 58 7.26 -6.28 -5.34
C SER A 58 5.80 -5.97 -4.99
N LEU A 59 5.49 -4.76 -4.53
CA LEU A 59 4.12 -4.38 -4.14
C LEU A 59 3.59 -3.21 -4.96
N LEU A 60 4.28 -2.08 -4.98
CA LEU A 60 3.74 -0.86 -5.60
C LEU A 60 3.56 -1.01 -7.11
N ARG A 61 4.57 -1.53 -7.83
CA ARG A 61 4.47 -1.72 -9.29
C ARG A 61 3.34 -2.68 -9.71
N PRO A 62 3.18 -3.87 -9.09
CA PRO A 62 2.06 -4.75 -9.40
C PRO A 62 0.69 -4.12 -9.12
N ILE A 63 0.56 -3.35 -8.04
CA ILE A 63 -0.67 -2.63 -7.69
C ILE A 63 -0.96 -1.57 -8.75
N GLU A 64 0.03 -0.75 -9.12
CA GLU A 64 -0.10 0.29 -10.15
C GLU A 64 -0.57 -0.30 -11.48
N ALA A 65 0.09 -1.37 -11.95
CA ALA A 65 -0.25 -2.03 -13.21
C ALA A 65 -1.69 -2.56 -13.22
N LYS A 66 -2.13 -3.17 -12.11
CA LYS A 66 -3.50 -3.69 -11.99
C LYS A 66 -4.54 -2.58 -11.86
N MET A 67 -4.20 -1.47 -11.21
CA MET A 67 -5.05 -0.27 -11.17
C MET A 67 -5.22 0.33 -12.57
N ILE A 68 -4.11 0.53 -13.31
CA ILE A 68 -4.13 1.05 -14.69
C ILE A 68 -4.99 0.16 -15.58
N ALA A 69 -4.85 -1.16 -15.49
CA ALA A 69 -5.65 -2.10 -16.25
C ALA A 69 -7.15 -2.02 -15.95
N ARG A 70 -7.53 -1.64 -14.72
CA ARG A 70 -8.92 -1.59 -14.25
C ARG A 70 -9.60 -0.25 -14.50
N PHE A 71 -8.90 0.86 -14.29
CA PHE A 71 -9.48 2.22 -14.25
C PHE A 71 -8.88 3.18 -15.28
N GLY A 72 -7.87 2.76 -16.05
CA GLY A 72 -7.13 3.63 -16.97
C GLY A 72 -6.10 4.51 -16.25
N SER A 73 -5.13 5.06 -17.00
CA SER A 73 -3.94 5.69 -16.40
C SER A 73 -4.24 6.96 -15.58
N SER A 74 -5.19 7.78 -16.03
CA SER A 74 -5.50 9.08 -15.39
C SER A 74 -6.13 8.93 -14.00
N GLU A 75 -7.10 8.03 -13.84
CA GLU A 75 -7.72 7.77 -12.53
C GLU A 75 -6.80 6.95 -11.63
N SER A 76 -6.00 6.05 -12.21
CA SER A 76 -5.04 5.24 -11.48
C SER A 76 -3.90 6.06 -10.90
N SER A 77 -3.36 7.05 -11.62
CA SER A 77 -2.27 7.91 -11.13
C SER A 77 -2.67 8.67 -9.86
N LYS A 78 -3.87 9.28 -9.83
CA LYS A 78 -4.35 10.00 -8.63
C LYS A 78 -4.54 9.10 -7.41
N LEU A 79 -4.98 7.87 -7.66
CA LEU A 79 -5.18 6.86 -6.63
C LEU A 79 -3.84 6.30 -6.14
N PHE A 80 -2.89 6.13 -7.04
CA PHE A 80 -1.55 5.63 -6.77
C PHE A 80 -0.68 6.66 -6.03
N ASP A 81 -0.76 7.94 -6.37
CA ASP A 81 -0.06 9.00 -5.62
C ASP A 81 -0.49 9.02 -4.15
N LYS A 82 -1.78 8.82 -3.90
CA LYS A 82 -2.35 8.73 -2.55
C LYS A 82 -1.86 7.48 -1.81
N LEU A 83 -1.71 6.37 -2.52
CA LEU A 83 -1.13 5.14 -2.02
C LEU A 83 0.34 5.34 -1.64
N ALA A 84 1.11 5.95 -2.53
CA ALA A 84 2.53 6.23 -2.35
C ALA A 84 2.78 7.19 -1.18
N GLU A 85 1.91 8.18 -0.92
CA GLU A 85 1.99 9.02 0.27
C GLU A 85 1.78 8.23 1.57
N VAL A 86 0.81 7.31 1.60
CA VAL A 86 0.59 6.43 2.77
C VAL A 86 1.84 5.58 3.03
N PHE A 87 2.43 5.00 1.99
CA PHE A 87 3.67 4.23 2.11
C PHE A 87 4.88 5.08 2.54
N LYS A 88 5.05 6.28 1.99
CA LYS A 88 6.12 7.21 2.43
C LYS A 88 5.96 7.60 3.89
N GLY A 89 4.74 7.81 4.35
CA GLY A 89 4.45 8.07 5.76
C GLY A 89 4.84 6.89 6.66
N LEU A 90 4.62 5.66 6.20
CA LEU A 90 4.98 4.44 6.92
C LEU A 90 6.49 4.18 6.96
N ILE A 91 7.20 4.40 5.85
CA ILE A 91 8.67 4.25 5.81
C ILE A 91 9.31 5.24 6.79
N LYS A 92 8.88 6.52 6.76
CA LYS A 92 9.33 7.53 7.71
C LYS A 92 8.98 7.18 9.17
N ALA A 93 7.80 6.59 9.42
CA ALA A 93 7.40 6.17 10.76
C ALA A 93 8.19 4.93 11.25
N GLY A 94 8.52 4.00 10.34
CA GLY A 94 9.31 2.81 10.62
C GLY A 94 10.79 3.12 10.91
N GLU A 95 11.38 4.12 10.25
CA GLU A 95 12.70 4.65 10.62
C GLU A 95 12.69 5.23 12.05
N VAL A 96 11.64 5.97 12.42
CA VAL A 96 11.48 6.54 13.77
C VAL A 96 11.29 5.45 14.83
N HIS A 97 10.60 4.35 14.50
CA HIS A 97 10.43 3.23 15.42
C HIS A 97 11.71 2.39 15.59
N SER A 98 12.58 2.34 14.57
CA SER A 98 13.87 1.65 14.62
C SER A 98 14.93 2.42 15.42
N LEU A 99 14.87 3.77 15.40
CA LEU A 99 15.75 4.66 16.18
C LEU A 99 15.32 4.82 17.66
N ALA A 100 14.09 4.45 18.00
CA ALA A 100 13.57 4.56 19.38
C ALA A 100 13.90 3.33 20.25
N LEU A 101 14.59 2.33 19.70
CA LEU A 101 14.99 1.09 20.37
C LEU A 101 16.52 0.94 20.53
N GLU A 102 17.30 1.98 20.25
CA GLU A 102 18.75 2.04 20.53
C GLU A 102 19.06 2.82 21.83
#